data_AF-A7IG17-F1
#
_entry.id   AF-A7IG17-F1
#
_cell.length_a   1.000
_cell.length_b   1.000
_cell.length_c   1.000
_cell.angle_alpha   90.00
_cell.angle_beta   90.00
_cell.angle_gamma   90.00
#
_symmetry.space_group_name_H-M   'P 1'
#
loop_
_entity.id
_entity.type
_entity.pdbx_description
1 polymer ?
#
loop_
_entity_poly.entity_id
_entity_poly.type
_entity_poly.pdbx_seq_one_letter_code
_entity_poly.pdbx_strand_id
1 'polypeptide(L)'
;MENRTAQAAPEIAALVADRAEGFSGHGEQPGADMRVSEDDLMRLVKTFYSKASADPVLGPVFARAIPDWEGHYQIVQNFWSRTLLGTTRYSGMPFAAHIPLQLKPEHFVRWVALFKDTATHVLEPVAAARAIAKVEHMSTCFQAGLFPPDLAGTAATGHPRRD
;
A
#
# COMPACT_ATOMS: atom_id res chain seq x y z
N MET A 1 -43.59 -3.89 -15.78
CA MET A 1 -43.30 -2.63 -15.06
C MET A 1 -43.80 -2.88 -13.64
N GLU A 2 -43.00 -2.91 -12.58
CA GLU A 2 -41.73 -2.24 -12.31
C GLU A 2 -40.78 -3.14 -11.50
N ASN A 3 -39.50 -2.86 -11.67
CA ASN A 3 -38.36 -3.49 -11.03
C ASN A 3 -38.05 -2.71 -9.74
N ARG A 4 -37.94 -3.35 -8.57
CA ARG A 4 -37.42 -2.68 -7.37
C ARG A 4 -36.63 -3.63 -6.47
N THR A 5 -35.33 -3.63 -6.75
CA THR A 5 -34.23 -3.45 -5.78
C THR A 5 -34.27 -4.31 -4.52
N ALA A 6 -33.59 -5.44 -4.58
CA ALA A 6 -32.95 -6.02 -3.41
C ALA A 6 -31.73 -5.17 -3.03
N GLN A 7 -31.66 -4.67 -1.79
CA GLN A 7 -30.37 -4.39 -1.14
C GLN A 7 -30.49 -4.61 0.36
N ALA A 8 -29.62 -5.49 0.84
CA ALA A 8 -29.52 -5.95 2.21
C ALA A 8 -28.55 -5.09 3.04
N ALA A 9 -28.93 -4.91 4.32
CA ALA A 9 -28.17 -4.83 5.57
C ALA A 9 -26.97 -3.86 5.76
N PRO A 10 -26.88 -3.17 6.93
CA PRO A 10 -25.89 -2.13 7.24
C PRO A 10 -24.52 -2.66 7.68
N GLU A 11 -23.48 -1.89 7.35
CA GLU A 11 -22.05 -2.17 7.48
C GLU A 11 -21.51 -2.22 8.93
N ILE A 12 -20.76 -3.28 9.24
CA ILE A 12 -19.86 -3.39 10.40
C ILE A 12 -18.56 -2.62 10.11
N ALA A 13 -18.59 -1.30 10.23
CA ALA A 13 -17.42 -0.43 10.03
C ALA A 13 -17.19 0.52 11.21
N ALA A 14 -17.27 0.01 12.44
CA ALA A 14 -16.93 0.75 13.66
C ALA A 14 -16.15 -0.15 14.63
N LEU A 15 -14.85 -0.38 14.41
CA LEU A 15 -13.97 -0.90 15.48
C LEU A 15 -12.44 -0.71 15.32
N VAL A 16 -11.92 0.24 14.54
CA VAL A 16 -10.45 0.49 14.50
C VAL A 16 -10.09 1.98 14.39
N ALA A 17 -10.80 2.84 15.12
CA ALA A 17 -10.51 4.28 15.19
C ALA A 17 -10.23 4.79 16.62
N ASP A 18 -9.69 3.95 17.49
CA ASP A 18 -9.22 4.37 18.82
C ASP A 18 -7.71 4.11 18.96
N ARG A 19 -7.00 5.15 19.43
CA ARG A 19 -5.55 5.26 19.68
C ARG A 19 -4.67 5.80 18.56
N ALA A 20 -4.89 7.07 18.23
CA ALA A 20 -3.86 7.98 17.76
C ALA A 20 -3.76 9.20 18.68
N GLU A 21 -3.45 9.01 19.97
CA GLU A 21 -3.00 10.09 20.85
C GLU A 21 -1.93 9.55 21.81
N GLY A 22 -0.74 10.16 21.78
CA GLY A 22 0.33 9.92 22.77
C GLY A 22 1.73 9.66 22.22
N PHE A 23 2.35 10.67 21.59
CA PHE A 23 3.81 10.81 21.64
C PHE A 23 4.19 12.29 21.76
N SER A 24 4.15 12.79 23.00
CA SER A 24 4.89 14.00 23.38
C SER A 24 6.31 13.57 23.72
N GLY A 25 7.27 13.99 22.89
CA GLY A 25 8.69 13.85 23.15
C GLY A 25 9.44 14.95 22.40
N HIS A 26 9.76 16.04 23.11
CA HIS A 26 10.69 17.05 22.64
C HIS A 26 12.08 16.42 22.45
N GLY A 27 12.66 16.65 21.27
CA GLY A 27 14.03 16.31 20.93
C GLY A 27 14.36 16.89 19.56
N GLU A 28 14.66 18.19 19.52
CA GLU A 28 15.21 18.88 18.35
C GLU A 28 16.52 18.17 17.94
N GLN A 29 16.50 17.51 16.80
CA GLN A 29 17.70 17.04 16.09
C GLN A 29 17.81 17.93 14.85
N PRO A 30 18.95 18.58 14.56
CA PRO A 30 19.14 19.30 13.30
C PRO A 30 19.30 18.27 12.18
N GLY A 31 18.18 17.70 11.75
CA GLY A 31 18.09 16.72 10.69
C GLY A 31 18.14 17.44 9.35
N ALA A 32 18.92 16.92 8.41
CA ALA A 32 18.93 17.38 7.03
C ALA A 32 17.48 17.56 6.53
N ASP A 33 17.10 18.81 6.25
CA ASP A 33 15.76 19.16 5.80
C ASP A 33 15.44 18.29 4.58
N MET A 34 14.48 17.39 4.70
CA MET A 34 14.01 16.63 3.55
C MET A 34 13.39 17.62 2.56
N ARG A 35 14.04 17.81 1.41
CA ARG A 35 13.51 18.60 0.30
C ARG A 35 12.78 17.68 -0.66
N VAL A 36 11.45 17.71 -0.59
CA VAL A 36 10.57 17.08 -1.58
C VAL A 36 9.35 17.97 -1.78
N SER A 37 8.86 18.07 -3.01
CA SER A 37 7.69 18.86 -3.39
C SER A 37 6.57 17.99 -3.97
N GLU A 38 5.36 18.52 -4.07
CA GLU A 38 4.25 17.81 -4.73
C GLU A 38 4.56 17.44 -6.18
N ASP A 39 5.33 18.26 -6.89
CA ASP A 39 5.77 17.99 -8.27
C ASP A 39 6.78 16.83 -8.34
N ASP A 40 7.65 16.69 -7.34
CA ASP A 40 8.55 15.54 -7.21
C ASP A 40 7.76 14.26 -6.97
N LEU A 41 6.69 14.33 -6.16
CA LEU A 41 5.81 13.20 -5.91
C LEU A 41 5.04 12.80 -7.17
N MET A 42 4.53 13.78 -7.95
CA MET A 42 3.88 13.48 -9.23
C MET A 42 4.86 12.85 -10.22
N ARG A 43 6.09 13.38 -10.31
CA ARG A 43 7.14 12.79 -11.16
C ARG A 43 7.49 11.37 -10.73
N LEU A 44 7.62 11.13 -9.43
CA LEU A 44 7.86 9.79 -8.89
C LEU A 44 6.75 8.83 -9.31
N VAL A 45 5.50 9.22 -9.11
CA VAL A 45 4.32 8.40 -9.43
C VAL A 45 4.24 8.11 -10.92
N LYS A 46 4.31 9.13 -11.79
CA LYS A 46 4.21 8.95 -13.24
C LYS A 46 5.38 8.12 -13.79
N THR A 47 6.61 8.39 -13.33
CA THR A 47 7.79 7.63 -13.77
C THR A 47 7.70 6.17 -13.32
N PHE A 48 7.26 5.94 -12.08
CA PHE A 48 7.12 4.59 -11.54
C PHE A 48 6.07 3.80 -12.33
N TYR A 49 4.88 4.36 -12.53
CA TYR A 49 3.82 3.65 -13.24
C TYR A 49 4.11 3.49 -14.72
N SER A 50 4.85 4.40 -15.37
CA SER A 50 5.32 4.19 -16.74
C SER A 50 6.21 2.95 -16.88
N LYS A 51 7.07 2.67 -15.87
CA LYS A 51 7.89 1.45 -15.84
C LYS A 51 7.04 0.23 -15.46
N ALA A 52 6.20 0.36 -14.45
CA ALA A 52 5.44 -0.75 -13.88
C ALA A 52 4.32 -1.24 -14.80
N SER A 53 3.70 -0.36 -15.59
CA SER A 53 2.70 -0.74 -16.60
C SER A 53 3.31 -1.45 -17.80
N ALA A 54 4.59 -1.20 -18.10
CA ALA A 54 5.32 -1.84 -19.18
C ALA A 54 5.99 -3.16 -18.77
N ASP A 55 6.09 -3.43 -17.47
CA ASP A 55 6.68 -4.67 -16.95
C ASP A 55 5.77 -5.88 -17.28
N PRO A 56 6.32 -7.00 -17.77
CA PRO A 56 5.52 -8.15 -18.21
C PRO A 56 4.79 -8.88 -17.06
N VAL A 57 5.25 -8.74 -15.82
CA VAL A 57 4.62 -9.37 -14.64
C VAL A 57 3.54 -8.45 -14.07
N LEU A 58 3.83 -7.15 -13.97
CA LEU A 58 2.92 -6.18 -13.35
C LEU A 58 1.90 -5.57 -14.31
N GLY A 59 2.29 -5.34 -15.56
CA GLY A 59 1.47 -4.68 -16.59
C GLY A 59 0.06 -5.28 -16.72
N PRO A 60 -0.09 -6.62 -16.81
CA PRO A 60 -1.41 -7.24 -16.86
C PRO A 60 -2.28 -6.97 -15.63
N VAL A 61 -1.70 -6.81 -14.43
CA VAL A 61 -2.46 -6.47 -13.21
C VAL A 61 -3.02 -5.06 -13.32
N PHE A 62 -2.17 -4.10 -13.69
CA PHE A 62 -2.58 -2.71 -13.81
C PHE A 62 -3.58 -2.47 -14.95
N ALA A 63 -3.39 -3.12 -16.10
CA ALA A 63 -4.30 -3.02 -17.24
C ALA A 63 -5.74 -3.45 -16.88
N ARG A 64 -5.91 -4.38 -15.94
CA ARG A 64 -7.23 -4.79 -15.44
C ARG A 64 -7.74 -3.89 -14.31
N ALA A 65 -6.85 -3.38 -13.48
CA ALA A 65 -7.21 -2.71 -12.22
C ALA A 65 -7.41 -1.20 -12.36
N ILE A 66 -6.75 -0.55 -13.33
CA ILE A 66 -6.71 0.91 -13.46
C ILE A 66 -7.39 1.33 -14.77
N PRO A 67 -8.69 1.71 -14.73
CA PRO A 67 -9.40 2.22 -15.90
C PRO A 67 -9.11 3.71 -16.16
N ASP A 68 -8.76 4.48 -15.13
CA ASP A 68 -8.41 5.91 -15.22
C ASP A 68 -7.02 6.16 -14.63
N TRP A 69 -6.05 6.40 -15.50
CA TRP A 69 -4.66 6.60 -15.12
C TRP A 69 -4.41 7.94 -14.44
N GLU A 70 -5.00 9.04 -14.90
CA GLU A 70 -4.75 10.36 -14.30
C GLU A 70 -5.38 10.45 -12.90
N GLY A 71 -6.60 9.91 -12.73
CA GLY A 71 -7.20 9.78 -11.40
C GLY A 71 -6.36 8.90 -10.46
N HIS A 72 -5.83 7.78 -10.95
CA HIS A 72 -4.94 6.92 -10.15
C HIS A 72 -3.65 7.63 -9.74
N TYR A 73 -3.03 8.41 -10.64
CA TYR A 73 -1.84 9.18 -10.30
C TYR A 73 -2.09 10.18 -9.18
N GLN A 74 -3.23 10.88 -9.20
CA GLN A 74 -3.60 11.81 -8.14
C GLN A 74 -3.80 11.12 -6.79
N ILE A 75 -4.46 9.95 -6.78
CA ILE A 75 -4.66 9.17 -5.55
C ILE A 75 -3.30 8.77 -4.93
N VAL A 76 -2.39 8.27 -5.76
CA VAL A 76 -1.08 7.79 -5.27
C VAL A 76 -0.16 8.97 -4.93
N GLN A 77 -0.24 10.10 -5.64
CA GLN A 77 0.44 11.34 -5.25
C GLN A 77 -0.04 11.80 -3.87
N ASN A 78 -1.35 11.84 -3.63
CA ASN A 78 -1.91 12.22 -2.33
C ASN A 78 -1.44 11.27 -1.21
N PHE A 79 -1.34 9.97 -1.48
CA PHE A 79 -0.77 9.00 -0.54
C PHE A 79 0.67 9.36 -0.16
N TRP A 80 1.51 9.69 -1.14
CA TRP A 80 2.88 10.10 -0.89
C TRP A 80 2.99 11.47 -0.22
N SER A 81 2.08 12.40 -0.56
CA SER A 81 1.99 13.71 0.08
C SER A 81 1.70 13.57 1.56
N ARG A 82 0.75 12.72 1.95
CA ARG A 82 0.52 12.40 3.37
C ARG A 82 1.72 11.73 4.02
N THR A 83 2.39 10.83 3.31
CA THR A 83 3.47 10.00 3.86
C THR A 83 4.78 10.77 4.07
N LEU A 84 5.18 11.61 3.10
CA LEU A 84 6.47 12.29 3.08
C LEU A 84 6.36 13.76 3.51
N LEU A 85 5.23 14.41 3.23
CA LEU A 85 4.99 15.82 3.53
C LEU A 85 4.03 16.03 4.71
N GLY A 86 3.43 14.96 5.25
CA GLY A 86 2.54 15.05 6.41
C GLY A 86 1.18 15.71 6.11
N THR A 87 0.77 15.80 4.84
CA THR A 87 -0.52 16.41 4.48
C THR A 87 -1.71 15.52 4.82
N THR A 88 -2.92 16.09 4.74
CA THR A 88 -4.19 15.38 4.97
C THR A 88 -4.88 14.96 3.66
N ARG A 89 -4.20 15.06 2.51
CA ARG A 89 -4.80 14.86 1.17
C ARG A 89 -5.25 13.41 0.88
N TYR A 90 -4.80 12.44 1.66
CA TYR A 90 -5.13 11.03 1.48
C TYR A 90 -5.83 10.43 2.70
N SER A 91 -7.02 9.89 2.51
CA SER A 91 -7.84 9.22 3.53
C SER A 91 -8.19 7.77 3.18
N GLY A 92 -7.63 7.24 2.08
CA GLY A 92 -7.94 5.89 1.62
C GLY A 92 -7.36 4.79 2.51
N MET A 93 -7.79 3.55 2.23
CA MET A 93 -7.30 2.33 2.87
C MET A 93 -6.51 1.50 1.84
N PRO A 94 -5.18 1.66 1.76
CA PRO A 94 -4.35 1.00 0.76
C PRO A 94 -4.58 -0.51 0.70
N PHE A 95 -4.53 -1.20 1.84
CA PHE A 95 -4.63 -2.67 1.88
C PHE A 95 -5.95 -3.18 1.28
N ALA A 96 -7.09 -2.58 1.67
CA ALA A 96 -8.41 -2.98 1.18
C ALA A 96 -8.54 -2.91 -0.35
N ALA A 97 -7.92 -1.89 -0.97
CA ALA A 97 -7.92 -1.75 -2.43
C ALA A 97 -7.10 -2.84 -3.16
N HIS A 98 -6.17 -3.51 -2.48
CA HIS A 98 -5.30 -4.52 -3.09
C HIS A 98 -5.84 -5.97 -2.92
N ILE A 99 -6.77 -6.20 -1.99
CA ILE A 99 -7.42 -7.51 -1.77
C ILE A 99 -8.02 -8.11 -3.04
N PRO A 100 -8.85 -7.40 -3.84
CA PRO A 100 -9.51 -8.01 -4.99
C PRO A 100 -8.58 -8.28 -6.19
N LEU A 101 -7.33 -7.81 -6.15
CA LEU A 101 -6.42 -7.84 -7.30
C LEU A 101 -5.76 -9.20 -7.55
N GLN A 102 -6.00 -10.19 -6.68
CA GLN A 102 -5.42 -11.54 -6.77
C GLN A 102 -3.90 -11.51 -6.95
N LEU A 103 -3.24 -10.66 -6.16
CA LEU A 103 -1.80 -10.51 -6.20
C LEU A 103 -1.10 -11.81 -5.78
N LYS A 104 0.11 -11.98 -6.28
CA LYS A 104 1.03 -13.09 -5.99
C LYS A 104 2.35 -12.53 -5.47
N PRO A 105 3.16 -13.29 -4.70
CA PRO A 105 4.43 -12.82 -4.15
C PRO A 105 5.38 -12.20 -5.19
N GLU A 106 5.44 -12.76 -6.41
CA GLU A 106 6.26 -12.25 -7.51
C GLU A 106 5.92 -10.79 -7.91
N HIS A 107 4.65 -10.38 -7.79
CA HIS A 107 4.25 -9.01 -8.08
C HIS A 107 4.84 -8.05 -7.04
N PHE A 108 4.85 -8.43 -5.75
CA PHE A 108 5.43 -7.59 -4.70
C PHE A 108 6.94 -7.41 -4.89
N VAL A 109 7.65 -8.49 -5.22
CA VAL A 109 9.09 -8.43 -5.49
C VAL A 109 9.40 -7.47 -6.65
N ARG A 110 8.67 -7.61 -7.78
CA ARG A 110 8.84 -6.74 -8.95
C ARG A 110 8.48 -5.29 -8.66
N TRP A 111 7.35 -5.06 -8.00
CA TRP A 111 6.85 -3.73 -7.68
C TRP A 111 7.82 -2.97 -6.77
N VAL A 112 8.30 -3.62 -5.70
CA VAL A 112 9.29 -3.03 -4.77
C VAL A 112 10.60 -2.72 -5.49
N ALA A 113 11.09 -3.61 -6.35
CA ALA A 113 12.33 -3.40 -7.10
C ALA A 113 12.22 -2.19 -8.04
N LEU A 114 11.15 -2.10 -8.84
CA LEU A 114 10.92 -0.97 -9.75
C LEU A 114 10.70 0.35 -8.99
N PHE A 115 10.01 0.30 -7.85
CA PHE A 115 9.79 1.49 -7.04
C PHE A 115 11.11 2.00 -6.45
N LYS A 116 11.95 1.11 -5.89
CA LYS A 116 13.28 1.46 -5.39
C LYS A 116 14.13 2.15 -6.44
N ASP A 117 14.25 1.53 -7.61
CA ASP A 117 14.97 2.11 -8.74
C ASP A 117 14.41 3.48 -9.11
N THR A 118 13.10 3.63 -9.18
CA THR A 118 12.51 4.93 -9.54
C THR A 118 12.74 5.99 -8.46
N ALA A 119 12.57 5.65 -7.19
CA ALA A 119 12.73 6.57 -6.08
C ALA A 119 14.17 7.09 -5.99
N THR A 120 15.18 6.24 -6.19
CA THR A 120 16.59 6.66 -6.16
C THR A 120 16.98 7.56 -7.33
N HIS A 121 16.27 7.48 -8.47
CA HIS A 121 16.52 8.34 -9.63
C HIS A 121 15.75 9.65 -9.59
N VAL A 122 14.57 9.69 -8.94
CA VAL A 122 13.67 10.85 -8.99
C VAL A 122 13.75 11.72 -7.75
N LEU A 123 13.98 11.14 -6.58
CA LEU A 123 13.96 11.84 -5.30
C LEU A 123 15.37 12.05 -4.76
N GLU A 124 15.53 13.11 -3.95
CA GLU A 124 16.73 13.30 -3.13
C GLU A 124 16.93 12.12 -2.16
N PRO A 125 18.19 11.78 -1.80
CA PRO A 125 18.53 10.54 -1.09
C PRO A 125 17.72 10.30 0.20
N VAL A 126 17.50 11.35 1.01
CA VAL A 126 16.73 11.25 2.26
C VAL A 126 15.25 10.96 2.01
N ALA A 127 14.66 11.58 0.98
CA ALA A 127 13.27 11.35 0.60
C ALA A 127 13.10 9.95 -0.02
N ALA A 128 14.02 9.55 -0.91
CA ALA A 128 14.05 8.21 -1.50
C ALA A 128 14.12 7.12 -0.44
N ALA A 129 15.03 7.23 0.52
CA ALA A 129 15.21 6.25 1.59
C ALA A 129 13.93 6.06 2.43
N ARG A 130 13.24 7.15 2.79
CA ARG A 130 11.96 7.09 3.52
C ARG A 130 10.84 6.49 2.68
N ALA A 131 10.74 6.85 1.40
CA ALA A 131 9.74 6.28 0.50
C ALA A 131 9.94 4.76 0.34
N ILE A 132 11.19 4.33 0.17
CA ILE A 132 11.57 2.92 0.03
C ILE A 132 11.23 2.14 1.31
N ALA A 133 11.62 2.64 2.48
CA ALA A 133 11.32 1.99 3.74
C ALA A 133 9.79 1.82 3.94
N LYS A 134 9.00 2.82 3.55
CA LYS A 134 7.53 2.73 3.59
C LYS A 134 6.99 1.64 2.68
N VAL A 135 7.47 1.58 1.44
CA VAL A 135 7.08 0.56 0.45
C VAL A 135 7.41 -0.85 0.93
N GLU A 136 8.62 -1.05 1.46
CA GLU A 136 9.03 -2.36 1.96
C GLU A 136 8.14 -2.81 3.11
N HIS A 137 7.90 -1.92 4.07
CA HIS A 137 7.01 -2.20 5.19
C HIS A 137 5.58 -2.54 4.71
N MET A 138 5.01 -1.75 3.80
CA MET A 138 3.69 -2.04 3.23
C MET A 138 3.65 -3.38 2.49
N SER A 139 4.68 -3.69 1.71
CA SER A 139 4.81 -4.96 1.01
C SER A 139 4.80 -6.13 1.99
N THR A 140 5.57 -6.04 3.08
CA THR A 140 5.55 -7.06 4.14
C THR A 140 4.17 -7.19 4.78
N CYS A 141 3.52 -6.09 5.16
CA CYS A 141 2.20 -6.13 5.77
C CYS A 141 1.13 -6.71 4.84
N PHE A 142 1.15 -6.34 3.56
CA PHE A 142 0.18 -6.82 2.59
C PHE A 142 0.36 -8.30 2.31
N GLN A 143 1.60 -8.75 2.14
CA GLN A 143 1.89 -10.17 1.96
C GLN A 143 1.48 -11.00 3.18
N ALA A 144 1.70 -10.51 4.40
CA ALA A 144 1.25 -11.18 5.62
C ALA A 144 -0.29 -11.32 5.67
N GLY A 145 -1.02 -10.32 5.18
CA GLY A 145 -2.49 -10.36 5.14
C GLY A 145 -3.07 -11.20 3.99
N LEU A 146 -2.41 -11.23 2.84
CA LEU A 146 -2.87 -11.94 1.63
C LEU A 146 -2.42 -13.41 1.58
N PHE A 147 -1.30 -13.73 2.23
CA PHE A 147 -0.71 -15.06 2.27
C PHE A 147 -0.48 -15.49 3.72
N PRO A 148 -1.55 -15.62 4.52
CA PRO A 148 -1.40 -16.11 5.89
C PRO A 148 -0.76 -17.51 5.85
N PRO A 149 0.15 -17.83 6.79
CA PRO A 149 0.71 -19.16 6.89
C PRO A 149 -0.42 -20.18 7.03
N ASP A 150 -0.21 -21.39 6.52
CA ASP A 150 -1.16 -22.49 6.70
C ASP A 150 -1.18 -22.90 8.19
N LEU A 151 -2.06 -22.27 8.95
CA LEU A 151 -2.32 -22.59 10.34
C LEU A 151 -3.23 -23.82 10.49
N ALA A 152 -3.69 -24.43 9.38
CA ALA A 152 -4.54 -25.62 9.41
C ALA A 152 -3.75 -26.94 9.52
N GLY A 153 -2.41 -26.91 9.48
CA GLY A 153 -1.55 -28.09 9.52
C GLY A 153 -1.15 -28.62 10.91
N THR A 154 -1.53 -27.97 12.02
CA THR A 154 -1.02 -28.31 13.37
C THR A 154 -2.06 -28.88 14.35
N ALA A 155 -3.25 -29.26 13.88
CA ALA A 155 -4.31 -29.87 14.71
C ALA A 155 -4.63 -31.31 14.28
N ALA A 156 -3.64 -32.20 14.24
CA ALA A 156 -3.88 -33.64 14.05
C ALA A 156 -2.82 -34.52 14.72
N THR A 157 -2.62 -34.35 16.03
CA THR A 157 -2.06 -35.44 16.85
C THR A 157 -3.11 -35.81 17.88
N GLY A 158 -3.92 -36.80 17.51
CA GLY A 158 -4.88 -37.43 18.41
C GLY A 158 -4.17 -38.01 19.62
N HIS A 159 -4.62 -37.62 20.80
CA HIS A 159 -4.25 -38.28 22.04
C HIS A 159 -5.19 -39.48 22.23
N PRO A 160 -4.71 -40.73 22.30
CA PRO A 160 -5.60 -41.87 22.53
C PRO A 160 -6.17 -41.78 23.94
N ARG A 161 -7.49 -41.77 24.05
CA ARG A 161 -8.19 -41.98 25.32
C ARG A 161 -7.93 -43.42 25.74
N ARG A 162 -7.31 -43.61 26.91
CA ARG A 162 -7.29 -44.92 27.57
C ARG A 162 -8.65 -45.21 28.18
N ASP A 163 -9.11 -46.40 27.86
CA ASP A 163 -10.22 -47.18 28.39
C ASP A 163 -10.09 -47.47 29.89
#